data_AF-A0A817XK85-F1
#
_entry.id   AF-A0A817XK85-F1
#
_cell.length_a   1.000
_cell.length_b   1.000
_cell.length_c   1.000
_cell.angle_alpha   90.00
_cell.angle_beta   90.00
_cell.angle_gamma   90.00
#
_symmetry.space_group_name_H-M   'P 1'
#
loop_
_entity.id
_entity.type
_entity.pdbx_description
1 polymer ?
#
loop_
_entity_poly.entity_id
_entity_poly.type
_entity_poly.pdbx_seq_one_letter_code
_entity_poly.pdbx_strand_id
1 'polypeptide(L)'
;MVSIKEFNDDLSDIIDEDDKNEDYLFDRNKIINHKFNQSRSSSSSSSSDKYNVNKQEWVNDLLALSSLLSHHINSSDFISSESRLIHSKFQRLFHFLITDVYNEPTTHALGDHISNLAEVDDALINLNRNATLKFRNYKQFREQRLASSNERQDTSFTSEHIYNRWTKMRQTISSAIIRRDPLFRSKSSLRYFVHWLLHSSFFKWFISIIICLDVVSVAITSEYNSLDDSKSLVYNIAVFINRSILFIYLFEIIFKWIENFTNFWYSSANILEFILTIISLSNLISEIYIDTKNNTSLEINKKFHNNNQKETDTLQRIRFSQNVSFIAKPKCPIKVFKSSKYIIGDKLLLHENFHDRVKPLENVAKDCRVHLYIKGSYYQLKDPAQQVLVSEADIVIGHGFQFEFRDEKNALLCNKICLSKNPMDIPEVKCFLQGAINRGLTWSRLNADVLSDGTYASNMGGYQALKTDIQTRCQNEKLKRQLLRVLRKMHEEEKKK
;
A
#
# COMPACT_ATOMS: atom_id res chain seq x y z
N MET A 1 27.46 -35.35 -5.59
CA MET A 1 26.48 -35.24 -6.69
C MET A 1 25.41 -36.29 -6.46
N VAL A 2 24.24 -35.88 -5.99
CA VAL A 2 23.12 -36.75 -5.58
C VAL A 2 21.89 -36.33 -6.38
N SER A 3 21.22 -37.31 -6.99
CA SER A 3 20.15 -37.18 -7.97
C SER A 3 18.78 -37.03 -7.29
N ILE A 4 17.95 -36.11 -7.79
CA ILE A 4 16.56 -35.86 -7.37
C ILE A 4 15.65 -36.63 -8.33
N LYS A 5 15.06 -37.73 -7.86
CA LYS A 5 14.00 -38.44 -8.59
C LYS A 5 13.19 -39.35 -7.66
N GLU A 6 12.37 -38.76 -6.80
CA GLU A 6 11.34 -39.46 -6.00
C GLU A 6 10.52 -38.41 -5.25
N PHE A 7 9.41 -37.95 -5.83
CA PHE A 7 8.29 -37.30 -5.13
C PHE A 7 7.21 -36.96 -6.18
N ASN A 8 6.45 -37.97 -6.66
CA ASN A 8 5.27 -37.67 -7.48
C ASN A 8 4.23 -38.79 -7.60
N ASP A 9 4.11 -39.69 -6.63
CA ASP A 9 3.01 -40.66 -6.57
C ASP A 9 2.52 -40.72 -5.12
N ASP A 10 1.43 -40.00 -4.83
CA ASP A 10 0.53 -40.20 -3.67
C ASP A 10 -0.48 -39.03 -3.63
N LEU A 11 -1.53 -39.06 -4.46
CA LEU A 11 -2.85 -38.47 -4.14
C LEU A 11 -3.88 -38.79 -5.26
N SER A 12 -4.18 -40.06 -5.44
CA SER A 12 -5.40 -40.50 -6.12
C SER A 12 -5.88 -41.75 -5.41
N ASP A 13 -6.83 -41.59 -4.50
CA ASP A 13 -7.89 -42.54 -4.17
C ASP A 13 -8.70 -41.99 -3.00
N ILE A 14 -10.01 -42.24 -3.04
CA ILE A 14 -11.02 -42.19 -1.95
C ILE A 14 -12.25 -41.29 -2.28
N ILE A 15 -13.34 -42.02 -2.62
CA ILE A 15 -14.82 -41.80 -2.51
C ILE A 15 -15.62 -41.36 -3.74
N ASP A 16 -16.03 -42.37 -4.52
CA ASP A 16 -17.38 -42.93 -4.72
C ASP A 16 -18.67 -42.06 -4.77
N GLU A 17 -19.51 -42.52 -5.70
CA GLU A 17 -20.87 -42.16 -6.10
C GLU A 17 -21.95 -42.54 -5.07
N ASP A 18 -22.98 -41.70 -4.95
CA ASP A 18 -24.40 -42.01 -5.22
C ASP A 18 -25.30 -40.98 -4.49
N ASP A 19 -26.08 -40.19 -5.23
CA ASP A 19 -27.55 -40.31 -5.17
C ASP A 19 -28.25 -39.45 -6.24
N LYS A 20 -29.32 -40.02 -6.79
CA LYS A 20 -30.12 -39.51 -7.91
C LYS A 20 -31.29 -38.68 -7.40
N ASN A 21 -31.57 -37.52 -8.02
CA ASN A 21 -32.93 -37.16 -8.43
C ASN A 21 -32.95 -35.94 -9.36
N GLU A 22 -33.64 -36.10 -10.48
CA GLU A 22 -33.93 -35.12 -11.52
C GLU A 22 -35.02 -34.14 -11.04
N ASP A 23 -34.87 -32.84 -11.33
CA ASP A 23 -35.83 -32.10 -12.16
C ASP A 23 -35.38 -30.65 -12.41
N TYR A 24 -35.73 -30.15 -13.59
CA TYR A 24 -35.41 -28.84 -14.22
C TYR A 24 -34.13 -28.77 -15.07
N LEU A 25 -34.25 -29.35 -16.28
CA LEU A 25 -33.41 -29.07 -17.45
C LEU A 25 -33.56 -27.61 -17.92
N PHE A 26 -32.46 -26.85 -17.85
CA PHE A 26 -32.22 -25.69 -18.72
C PHE A 26 -30.99 -26.00 -19.59
N ASP A 27 -31.19 -25.98 -20.91
CA ASP A 27 -30.33 -26.56 -21.94
C ASP A 27 -28.91 -25.95 -22.00
N ARG A 28 -27.97 -26.63 -21.32
CA ARG A 28 -26.53 -26.28 -21.27
C ARG A 28 -25.72 -26.95 -22.39
N ASN A 29 -26.31 -27.91 -23.12
CA ASN A 29 -25.60 -28.77 -24.06
C ASN A 29 -25.39 -28.14 -25.44
N LYS A 30 -26.06 -27.04 -25.76
CA LYS A 30 -25.83 -26.29 -27.00
C LYS A 30 -24.54 -25.46 -27.01
N ILE A 31 -23.97 -25.16 -25.84
CA ILE A 31 -22.72 -24.39 -25.70
C ILE A 31 -21.48 -25.30 -25.68
N ILE A 32 -21.63 -26.54 -25.20
CA ILE A 32 -20.52 -27.49 -25.04
C ILE A 32 -20.07 -28.08 -26.39
N ASN A 33 -21.00 -28.32 -27.32
CA ASN A 33 -20.67 -28.87 -28.65
C ASN A 33 -19.98 -27.86 -29.60
N HIS A 34 -20.03 -26.56 -29.32
CA HIS A 34 -19.26 -25.58 -30.07
C HIS A 34 -17.82 -25.43 -29.54
N LYS A 35 -17.56 -25.80 -28.28
CA LYS A 35 -16.23 -25.73 -27.65
C LYS A 35 -15.36 -26.96 -27.90
N PHE A 36 -15.94 -28.12 -28.27
CA PHE A 36 -15.18 -29.37 -28.40
C PHE A 36 -14.56 -29.61 -29.79
N ASN A 37 -15.03 -28.92 -30.85
CA ASN A 37 -14.53 -29.11 -32.22
C ASN A 37 -13.41 -28.14 -32.63
N GLN A 38 -13.03 -27.16 -31.80
CA GLN A 38 -11.93 -26.22 -32.09
C GLN A 38 -10.57 -26.64 -31.49
N SER A 39 -10.52 -27.68 -30.65
CA SER A 39 -9.29 -28.09 -29.96
C SER A 39 -8.50 -29.21 -30.66
N ARG A 40 -8.96 -29.67 -31.83
CA ARG A 40 -8.29 -30.72 -32.63
C ARG A 40 -7.90 -30.20 -34.01
N SER A 41 -6.99 -29.24 -34.06
CA SER A 41 -6.08 -29.03 -35.20
C SER A 41 -5.14 -27.85 -34.96
N SER A 42 -3.99 -28.11 -34.34
CA SER A 42 -2.71 -27.49 -34.71
C SER A 42 -1.63 -27.87 -33.69
N SER A 43 -0.78 -28.77 -34.13
CA SER A 43 0.52 -29.06 -33.55
C SER A 43 1.53 -27.95 -33.90
N SER A 44 2.46 -27.70 -32.97
CA SER A 44 3.75 -27.03 -33.07
C SER A 44 3.81 -25.52 -33.39
N SER A 45 3.88 -24.67 -32.35
CA SER A 45 4.83 -23.54 -32.26
C SER A 45 4.79 -22.81 -30.89
N SER A 46 5.98 -22.36 -30.47
CA SER A 46 6.39 -21.36 -29.44
C SER A 46 5.43 -20.80 -28.38
N SER A 47 5.98 -20.60 -27.17
CA SER A 47 5.36 -20.12 -25.92
C SER A 47 4.87 -18.65 -25.89
N SER A 48 4.44 -18.06 -27.00
CA SER A 48 3.95 -16.66 -27.05
C SER A 48 2.42 -16.52 -27.21
N ASP A 49 1.69 -17.60 -27.52
CA ASP A 49 0.30 -17.46 -27.99
C ASP A 49 -0.79 -17.61 -26.92
N LYS A 50 -0.44 -18.04 -25.69
CA LYS A 50 -1.43 -18.12 -24.58
C LYS A 50 -1.96 -16.74 -24.14
N TYR A 51 -1.27 -15.65 -24.43
CA TYR A 51 -1.70 -14.29 -24.08
C TYR A 51 -2.68 -13.69 -25.09
N ASN A 52 -2.66 -14.15 -26.35
CA ASN A 52 -3.52 -13.62 -27.41
C ASN A 52 -4.91 -14.27 -27.44
N VAL A 53 -5.02 -15.54 -27.05
CA VAL A 53 -6.33 -16.25 -27.02
C VAL A 53 -7.31 -15.61 -26.02
N ASN A 54 -6.82 -15.15 -24.86
CA ASN A 54 -7.63 -14.46 -23.85
C ASN A 54 -8.06 -13.04 -24.27
N LYS A 55 -7.32 -12.43 -25.20
CA LYS A 55 -7.59 -11.06 -25.69
C LYS A 55 -8.71 -11.05 -26.74
N GLN A 56 -8.78 -12.08 -27.58
CA GLN A 56 -9.81 -12.22 -28.60
C GLN A 56 -11.18 -12.60 -28.00
N GLU A 57 -11.18 -13.41 -26.93
CA GLU A 57 -12.40 -13.79 -26.20
C GLU A 57 -13.07 -12.55 -25.56
N TRP A 58 -12.30 -11.66 -24.96
CA TRP A 58 -12.79 -10.40 -24.38
C TRP A 58 -13.40 -9.44 -25.41
N VAL A 59 -12.79 -9.35 -26.60
CA VAL A 59 -13.32 -8.50 -27.69
C VAL A 59 -14.64 -9.07 -28.23
N ASN A 60 -14.74 -10.39 -28.35
CA ASN A 60 -15.97 -11.06 -28.79
C ASN A 60 -17.11 -10.92 -27.77
N ASP A 61 -16.81 -11.00 -26.47
CA ASP A 61 -17.78 -10.78 -25.40
C ASP A 61 -18.30 -9.32 -25.38
N LEU A 62 -17.42 -8.35 -25.63
CA LEU A 62 -17.80 -6.93 -25.74
C LEU A 62 -18.67 -6.66 -26.98
N LEU A 63 -18.37 -7.31 -28.11
CA LEU A 63 -19.19 -7.20 -29.32
C LEU A 63 -20.56 -7.88 -29.15
N ALA A 64 -20.63 -9.01 -28.44
CA ALA A 64 -21.87 -9.67 -28.09
C ALA A 64 -22.74 -8.80 -27.16
N LEU A 65 -22.11 -8.14 -26.17
CA LEU A 65 -22.79 -7.22 -25.25
C LEU A 65 -23.34 -5.98 -25.97
N SER A 66 -22.61 -5.46 -26.96
CA SER A 66 -23.06 -4.38 -27.84
C SER A 66 -24.28 -4.79 -28.68
N SER A 67 -24.26 -5.99 -29.26
CA SER A 67 -25.38 -6.53 -30.06
C SER A 67 -26.64 -6.71 -29.23
N LEU A 68 -26.50 -7.22 -27.99
CA LEU A 68 -27.59 -7.46 -27.06
C LEU A 68 -28.25 -6.15 -26.59
N LEU A 69 -27.45 -5.10 -26.39
CA LEU A 69 -27.92 -3.76 -26.06
C LEU A 69 -28.65 -3.10 -27.24
N SER A 70 -28.20 -3.29 -28.48
CA SER A 70 -28.92 -2.79 -29.67
C SER A 70 -30.25 -3.50 -29.92
N HIS A 71 -30.36 -4.80 -29.60
CA HIS A 71 -31.59 -5.56 -29.81
C HIS A 71 -32.71 -5.18 -28.81
N HIS A 72 -32.35 -4.89 -27.56
CA HIS A 72 -33.32 -4.51 -26.52
C HIS A 72 -33.89 -3.09 -26.66
N ILE A 73 -33.21 -2.22 -27.42
CA ILE A 73 -33.60 -0.80 -27.59
C ILE A 73 -34.52 -0.60 -28.81
N ASN A 74 -34.64 -1.59 -29.70
CA ASN A 74 -35.60 -1.58 -30.81
C ASN A 74 -37.01 -2.07 -30.43
N SER A 75 -37.27 -2.36 -29.15
CA SER A 75 -38.64 -2.53 -28.65
C SER A 75 -39.35 -1.16 -28.72
N SER A 76 -40.51 -1.15 -29.39
CA SER A 76 -41.25 0.02 -29.88
C SER A 76 -41.71 1.04 -28.84
N ASP A 77 -41.44 0.83 -27.55
CA ASP A 77 -42.17 1.49 -26.48
C ASP A 77 -41.42 2.67 -25.86
N PHE A 78 -40.29 3.10 -26.41
CA PHE A 78 -39.52 4.17 -25.78
C PHE A 78 -38.69 5.05 -26.71
N ILE A 79 -39.33 5.88 -27.55
CA ILE A 79 -38.55 6.88 -28.32
C ILE A 79 -39.23 8.25 -28.39
N SER A 80 -38.60 9.23 -27.72
CA SER A 80 -38.54 10.62 -28.22
C SER A 80 -37.28 10.77 -29.09
N SER A 81 -37.31 11.67 -30.06
CA SER A 81 -36.24 11.92 -31.05
C SER A 81 -34.86 12.21 -30.43
N GLU A 82 -34.80 12.67 -29.18
CA GLU A 82 -33.54 12.98 -28.48
C GLU A 82 -32.79 11.72 -28.01
N SER A 83 -33.48 10.61 -27.71
CA SER A 83 -32.79 9.37 -27.31
C SER A 83 -32.03 8.73 -28.47
N ARG A 84 -32.57 8.83 -29.69
CA ARG A 84 -31.90 8.40 -30.93
C ARG A 84 -30.63 9.20 -31.21
N LEU A 85 -30.64 10.51 -30.93
CA LEU A 85 -29.47 11.37 -31.13
C LEU A 85 -28.35 11.06 -30.13
N ILE A 86 -28.70 10.85 -28.86
CA ILE A 86 -27.74 10.48 -27.80
C ILE A 86 -27.16 9.09 -28.06
N HIS A 87 -27.99 8.13 -28.50
CA HIS A 87 -27.53 6.79 -28.85
C HIS A 87 -26.59 6.80 -30.06
N SER A 88 -26.91 7.56 -31.12
CA SER A 88 -26.05 7.72 -32.29
C SER A 88 -24.68 8.31 -31.93
N LYS A 89 -24.64 9.29 -31.02
CA LYS A 89 -23.37 9.87 -30.52
C LYS A 89 -22.58 8.89 -29.66
N PHE A 90 -23.25 8.12 -28.80
CA PHE A 90 -22.62 7.11 -27.97
C PHE A 90 -22.05 5.96 -28.80
N GLN A 91 -22.77 5.51 -29.83
CA GLN A 91 -22.34 4.44 -30.72
C GLN A 91 -21.13 4.87 -31.59
N ARG A 92 -21.08 6.13 -32.05
CA ARG A 92 -19.90 6.70 -32.74
C ARG A 92 -18.68 6.81 -31.82
N LEU A 93 -18.88 7.26 -30.57
CA LEU A 93 -17.81 7.33 -29.57
C LEU A 93 -17.26 5.94 -29.23
N PHE A 94 -18.14 4.95 -29.11
CA PHE A 94 -17.76 3.58 -28.79
C PHE A 94 -17.02 2.89 -29.95
N HIS A 95 -17.45 3.13 -31.20
CA HIS A 95 -16.75 2.65 -32.38
C HIS A 95 -15.36 3.31 -32.52
N PHE A 96 -15.26 4.62 -32.30
CA PHE A 96 -14.00 5.38 -32.32
C PHE A 96 -12.98 4.87 -31.27
N LEU A 97 -13.45 4.57 -30.06
CA LEU A 97 -12.60 4.02 -28.98
C LEU A 97 -12.10 2.60 -29.27
N ILE A 98 -12.81 1.85 -30.10
CA ILE A 98 -12.43 0.48 -30.48
C ILE A 98 -11.52 0.46 -31.71
N THR A 99 -11.76 1.32 -32.72
CA THR A 99 -11.01 1.25 -33.99
C THR A 99 -9.78 2.15 -34.05
N ASP A 100 -9.82 3.35 -33.45
CA ASP A 100 -8.83 4.40 -33.77
C ASP A 100 -7.76 4.53 -32.66
N VAL A 101 -8.14 4.31 -31.40
CA VAL A 101 -7.20 4.34 -30.25
C VAL A 101 -6.24 3.14 -30.25
N TYR A 102 -6.58 2.06 -30.97
CA TYR A 102 -5.79 0.83 -30.97
C TYR A 102 -4.75 0.73 -32.10
N ASN A 103 -4.77 1.61 -33.11
CA ASN A 103 -4.04 1.35 -34.37
C ASN A 103 -3.01 2.39 -34.85
N GLU A 104 -2.75 3.55 -34.22
CA GLU A 104 -1.62 4.40 -34.66
C GLU A 104 -0.83 5.10 -33.53
N PRO A 105 0.50 5.27 -33.68
CA PRO A 105 1.33 6.08 -32.79
C PRO A 105 1.64 7.45 -33.43
N THR A 106 1.43 8.55 -32.70
CA THR A 106 2.41 9.65 -32.46
C THR A 106 1.76 10.93 -31.91
N THR A 107 2.61 11.72 -31.25
CA THR A 107 2.39 12.76 -30.25
C THR A 107 1.71 14.06 -30.71
N HIS A 108 1.29 14.20 -31.97
CA HIS A 108 0.65 15.44 -32.44
C HIS A 108 -0.86 15.49 -32.20
N ALA A 109 -1.52 14.34 -32.00
CA ALA A 109 -2.96 14.27 -31.75
C ALA A 109 -3.34 14.62 -30.29
N LEU A 110 -2.37 14.66 -29.36
CA LEU A 110 -2.63 14.82 -27.93
C LEU A 110 -3.24 16.19 -27.56
N GLY A 111 -2.95 17.25 -28.33
CA GLY A 111 -3.49 18.59 -28.10
C GLY A 111 -4.99 18.68 -28.39
N ASP A 112 -5.42 18.19 -29.55
CA ASP A 112 -6.83 18.19 -29.98
C ASP A 112 -7.66 17.12 -29.23
N HIS A 113 -7.02 16.06 -28.74
CA HIS A 113 -7.68 15.04 -27.92
C HIS A 113 -7.98 15.49 -26.48
N ILE A 114 -7.21 16.45 -25.94
CA ILE A 114 -7.47 17.01 -24.59
C ILE A 114 -8.71 17.91 -24.60
N SER A 115 -8.97 18.67 -25.68
CA SER A 115 -10.18 19.51 -25.76
C SER A 115 -11.45 18.65 -25.89
N ASN A 116 -11.40 17.57 -26.67
CA ASN A 116 -12.52 16.63 -26.80
C ASN A 116 -12.80 15.89 -25.48
N LEU A 117 -11.77 15.59 -24.66
CA LEU A 117 -11.96 14.98 -23.34
C LEU A 117 -12.64 15.94 -22.35
N ALA A 118 -12.29 17.24 -22.41
CA ALA A 118 -12.93 18.28 -21.61
C ALA A 118 -14.40 18.48 -22.00
N GLU A 119 -14.73 18.41 -23.29
CA GLU A 119 -16.13 18.47 -23.78
C GLU A 119 -16.95 17.24 -23.34
N VAL A 120 -16.32 16.06 -23.30
CA VAL A 120 -16.96 14.83 -22.79
C VAL A 120 -17.21 14.92 -21.28
N ASP A 121 -16.27 15.48 -20.51
CA ASP A 121 -16.45 15.71 -19.08
C ASP A 121 -17.57 16.72 -18.79
N ASP A 122 -17.66 17.82 -19.56
CA ASP A 122 -18.75 18.80 -19.43
C ASP A 122 -20.11 18.20 -19.82
N ALA A 123 -20.15 17.33 -20.84
CA ALA A 123 -21.36 16.59 -21.20
C ALA A 123 -21.81 15.63 -20.09
N LEU A 124 -20.88 14.91 -19.44
CA LEU A 124 -21.16 14.02 -18.31
C LEU A 124 -21.64 14.78 -17.07
N ILE A 125 -21.05 15.94 -16.78
CA ILE A 125 -21.47 16.82 -15.68
C ILE A 125 -22.89 17.35 -15.93
N ASN A 126 -23.18 17.81 -17.15
CA ASN A 126 -24.51 18.30 -17.52
C ASN A 126 -25.56 17.17 -17.49
N LEU A 127 -25.19 15.95 -17.91
CA LEU A 127 -26.06 14.78 -17.81
C LEU A 127 -26.42 14.46 -16.34
N ASN A 128 -25.42 14.46 -15.45
CA ASN A 128 -25.62 14.20 -14.03
C ASN A 128 -26.48 15.29 -13.36
N ARG A 129 -26.26 16.56 -13.73
CA ARG A 129 -27.04 17.70 -13.23
C ARG A 129 -28.50 17.63 -13.70
N ASN A 130 -28.75 17.32 -14.98
CA ASN A 130 -30.10 17.18 -15.52
C ASN A 130 -30.84 15.96 -14.95
N ALA A 131 -30.14 14.84 -14.75
CA ALA A 131 -30.71 13.67 -14.08
C ALA A 131 -31.11 13.98 -12.63
N THR A 132 -30.27 14.73 -11.90
CA THR A 132 -30.55 15.16 -10.52
C THR A 132 -31.77 16.09 -10.45
N LEU A 133 -31.90 17.03 -11.39
CA LEU A 133 -33.05 17.94 -11.46
C LEU A 133 -34.35 17.22 -11.79
N LYS A 134 -34.35 16.31 -12.78
CA LYS A 134 -35.52 15.48 -13.10
C LYS A 134 -35.94 14.61 -11.91
N PHE A 135 -34.99 14.09 -11.16
CA PHE A 135 -35.28 13.29 -9.96
C PHE A 135 -35.88 14.13 -8.82
N ARG A 136 -35.39 15.35 -8.61
CA ARG A 136 -35.96 16.28 -7.62
C ARG A 136 -37.42 16.61 -7.94
N ASN A 137 -37.70 16.88 -9.22
CA ASN A 137 -39.06 17.16 -9.69
C ASN A 137 -39.97 15.91 -9.57
N TYR A 138 -39.44 14.72 -9.88
CA TYR A 138 -40.20 13.46 -9.70
C TYR A 138 -40.51 13.17 -8.24
N LYS A 139 -39.56 13.42 -7.32
CA LYS A 139 -39.79 13.28 -5.88
C LYS A 139 -40.87 14.23 -5.38
N GLN A 140 -40.82 15.50 -5.78
CA GLN A 140 -41.86 16.49 -5.43
C GLN A 140 -43.23 16.11 -6.00
N PHE A 141 -43.28 15.63 -7.24
CA PHE A 141 -44.50 15.13 -7.85
C PHE A 141 -45.08 13.92 -7.09
N ARG A 142 -44.23 12.97 -6.67
CA ARG A 142 -44.65 11.82 -5.86
C ARG A 142 -45.20 12.25 -4.50
N GLU A 143 -44.52 13.18 -3.82
CA GLU A 143 -44.95 13.70 -2.52
C GLU A 143 -46.29 14.45 -2.62
N GLN A 144 -46.50 15.23 -3.69
CA GLN A 144 -47.79 15.88 -3.97
C GLN A 144 -48.92 14.88 -4.23
N ARG A 145 -48.63 13.78 -4.94
CA ARG A 145 -49.62 12.73 -5.25
C ARG A 145 -49.96 11.86 -4.03
N LEU A 146 -48.99 11.63 -3.15
CA LEU A 146 -49.21 10.94 -1.88
C LEU A 146 -50.01 11.80 -0.89
N ALA A 147 -49.87 13.13 -0.95
CA ALA A 147 -50.66 14.05 -0.14
C ALA A 147 -52.12 14.18 -0.62
N SER A 148 -52.42 13.88 -1.89
CA SER A 148 -53.77 14.01 -2.47
C SER A 148 -54.56 12.70 -2.57
N SER A 149 -53.95 11.56 -2.25
CA SER A 149 -54.54 10.22 -2.39
C SER A 149 -54.84 9.61 -1.02
N ASN A 150 -56.11 9.58 -0.63
CA ASN A 150 -56.59 8.90 0.58
C ASN A 150 -56.90 7.39 0.35
N GLU A 151 -56.42 6.80 -0.74
CA GLU A 151 -56.71 5.40 -1.11
C GLU A 151 -55.54 4.44 -0.86
N ARG A 152 -55.87 3.31 -0.21
CA ARG A 152 -54.96 2.26 0.26
C ARG A 152 -54.46 1.36 -0.89
N GLN A 153 -53.16 1.04 -0.78
CA GLN A 153 -52.46 -0.23 -1.07
C GLN A 153 -52.59 -0.86 -2.47
N ASP A 154 -51.44 -0.87 -3.19
CA ASP A 154 -50.81 -2.08 -3.80
C ASP A 154 -49.73 -1.80 -4.86
N THR A 155 -49.13 -0.60 -4.88
CA THR A 155 -47.99 -0.28 -5.78
C THR A 155 -46.65 -0.09 -5.06
N SER A 156 -46.54 -0.48 -3.78
CA SER A 156 -45.31 -0.27 -3.00
C SER A 156 -44.12 -1.09 -3.49
N PHE A 157 -44.34 -2.28 -4.06
CA PHE A 157 -43.27 -3.24 -4.38
C PHE A 157 -42.39 -2.85 -5.58
N THR A 158 -42.94 -2.18 -6.60
CA THR A 158 -42.15 -1.80 -7.79
C THR A 158 -41.34 -0.53 -7.58
N SER A 159 -41.80 0.40 -6.73
CA SER A 159 -41.10 1.66 -6.49
C SER A 159 -39.82 1.49 -5.67
N GLU A 160 -39.81 0.55 -4.73
CA GLU A 160 -38.66 0.30 -3.85
C GLU A 160 -37.54 -0.43 -4.58
N HIS A 161 -37.90 -1.35 -5.50
CA HIS A 161 -36.91 -2.05 -6.32
C HIS A 161 -36.22 -1.14 -7.34
N ILE A 162 -36.94 -0.15 -7.90
CA ILE A 162 -36.37 0.87 -8.80
C ILE A 162 -35.45 1.81 -8.02
N TYR A 163 -35.86 2.22 -6.81
CA TYR A 163 -35.05 3.06 -5.93
C TYR A 163 -33.74 2.38 -5.54
N ASN A 164 -33.78 1.12 -5.10
CA ASN A 164 -32.61 0.34 -4.70
C ASN A 164 -31.64 0.05 -5.86
N ARG A 165 -32.16 -0.11 -7.09
CA ARG A 165 -31.31 -0.31 -8.28
C ARG A 165 -30.58 0.98 -8.67
N TRP A 166 -31.25 2.14 -8.54
CA TRP A 166 -30.66 3.45 -8.83
C TRP A 166 -29.66 3.91 -7.77
N THR A 167 -29.89 3.62 -6.48
CA THR A 167 -28.91 3.92 -5.42
C THR A 167 -27.64 3.09 -5.58
N LYS A 168 -27.77 1.83 -5.99
CA LYS A 168 -26.63 0.97 -6.31
C LYS A 168 -25.84 1.50 -7.52
N MET A 169 -26.50 1.92 -8.58
CA MET A 169 -25.85 2.55 -9.75
C MET A 169 -25.17 3.87 -9.38
N ARG A 170 -25.78 4.71 -8.53
CA ARG A 170 -25.17 5.94 -8.00
C ARG A 170 -23.95 5.65 -7.12
N GLN A 171 -23.97 4.61 -6.31
CA GLN A 171 -22.79 4.18 -5.53
C GLN A 171 -21.68 3.68 -6.45
N THR A 172 -22.00 2.93 -7.50
CA THR A 172 -21.01 2.48 -8.50
C THR A 172 -20.39 3.68 -9.23
N ILE A 173 -21.20 4.62 -9.73
CA ILE A 173 -20.72 5.83 -10.41
C ILE A 173 -19.94 6.73 -9.45
N SER A 174 -20.42 6.93 -8.23
CA SER A 174 -19.71 7.71 -7.21
C SER A 174 -18.39 7.05 -6.83
N SER A 175 -18.32 5.73 -6.73
CA SER A 175 -17.06 5.01 -6.47
C SER A 175 -16.10 5.04 -7.66
N ALA A 176 -16.61 5.08 -8.88
CA ALA A 176 -15.81 5.25 -10.10
C ALA A 176 -15.28 6.69 -10.26
N ILE A 177 -16.09 7.70 -9.89
CA ILE A 177 -15.70 9.12 -9.89
C ILE A 177 -14.74 9.41 -8.72
N ILE A 178 -14.97 8.87 -7.52
CA ILE A 178 -14.09 9.04 -6.35
C ILE A 178 -12.75 8.30 -6.52
N ARG A 179 -12.68 7.24 -7.36
CA ARG A 179 -11.42 6.60 -7.74
C ARG A 179 -10.58 7.42 -8.74
N ARG A 180 -11.13 8.46 -9.36
CA ARG A 180 -10.34 9.46 -10.08
C ARG A 180 -10.15 10.65 -9.16
N ASP A 181 -8.98 10.72 -8.55
CA ASP A 181 -8.63 11.77 -7.60
C ASP A 181 -9.06 13.16 -8.11
N PRO A 182 -9.80 13.96 -7.33
CA PRO A 182 -10.22 15.32 -7.71
C PRO A 182 -9.06 16.32 -7.86
N LEU A 183 -7.81 15.83 -7.83
CA LEU A 183 -6.57 16.58 -8.08
C LEU A 183 -6.28 16.84 -9.57
N PHE A 184 -7.06 16.28 -10.50
CA PHE A 184 -6.88 16.48 -11.95
C PHE A 184 -7.20 17.90 -12.47
N ARG A 185 -7.66 18.81 -11.60
CA ARG A 185 -7.87 20.22 -11.97
C ARG A 185 -6.61 21.04 -11.70
N SER A 186 -5.75 21.14 -12.72
CA SER A 186 -4.75 22.21 -12.88
C SER A 186 -3.72 22.36 -11.73
N LYS A 187 -2.94 21.32 -11.43
CA LYS A 187 -1.62 21.48 -10.82
C LYS A 187 -0.55 21.18 -11.86
N SER A 188 0.49 22.02 -11.94
CA SER A 188 1.45 22.02 -13.06
C SER A 188 2.02 20.62 -13.32
N SER A 189 2.08 20.23 -14.60
CA SER A 189 2.64 18.96 -15.08
C SER A 189 3.99 18.63 -14.45
N LEU A 190 4.79 19.67 -14.17
CA LEU A 190 6.09 19.59 -13.53
C LEU A 190 6.03 19.03 -12.09
N ARG A 191 5.02 19.38 -11.28
CA ARG A 191 4.89 18.84 -9.92
C ARG A 191 4.62 17.33 -9.93
N TYR A 192 3.81 16.86 -10.87
CA TYR A 192 3.54 15.43 -11.03
C TYR A 192 4.78 14.66 -11.48
N PHE A 193 5.52 15.20 -12.45
CA PHE A 193 6.79 14.61 -12.88
C PHE A 193 7.79 14.52 -11.72
N VAL A 194 7.95 15.59 -10.95
CA VAL A 194 8.87 15.60 -9.80
C VAL A 194 8.41 14.67 -8.69
N HIS A 195 7.11 14.64 -8.38
CA HIS A 195 6.56 13.69 -7.42
C HIS A 195 6.84 12.23 -7.83
N TRP A 196 6.61 11.89 -9.10
CA TRP A 196 6.92 10.58 -9.66
C TRP A 196 8.43 10.26 -9.61
N LEU A 197 9.27 11.23 -9.97
CA LEU A 197 10.73 11.07 -9.96
C LEU A 197 11.25 10.81 -8.54
N LEU A 198 10.85 11.62 -7.56
CA LEU A 198 11.26 11.48 -6.15
C LEU A 198 10.76 10.17 -5.52
N HIS A 199 9.56 9.71 -5.91
CA HIS A 199 8.99 8.48 -5.37
C HIS A 199 9.48 7.21 -6.07
N SER A 200 10.10 7.34 -7.25
CA SER A 200 10.64 6.22 -8.02
C SER A 200 11.70 5.45 -7.22
N SER A 201 11.61 4.12 -7.25
CA SER A 201 12.60 3.24 -6.63
C SER A 201 13.99 3.44 -7.22
N PHE A 202 14.07 3.80 -8.51
CA PHE A 202 15.33 4.10 -9.19
C PHE A 202 16.01 5.33 -8.59
N PHE A 203 15.28 6.43 -8.40
CA PHE A 203 15.84 7.67 -7.86
C PHE A 203 16.33 7.47 -6.42
N LYS A 204 15.56 6.76 -5.59
CA LYS A 204 15.96 6.41 -4.22
C LYS A 204 17.26 5.59 -4.18
N TRP A 205 17.38 4.61 -5.08
CA TRP A 205 18.60 3.82 -5.22
C TRP A 205 19.78 4.65 -5.72
N PHE A 206 19.55 5.54 -6.70
CA PHE A 206 20.56 6.45 -7.22
C PHE A 206 21.12 7.39 -6.13
N ILE A 207 20.26 8.07 -5.38
CA ILE A 207 20.68 8.92 -4.27
C ILE A 207 21.46 8.12 -3.21
N SER A 208 21.04 6.89 -2.94
CA SER A 208 21.78 6.00 -2.02
C SER A 208 23.20 5.68 -2.51
N ILE A 209 23.41 5.49 -3.81
CA ILE A 209 24.76 5.29 -4.39
C ILE A 209 25.58 6.57 -4.29
N ILE A 210 24.99 7.72 -4.60
CA ILE A 210 25.65 9.02 -4.49
C ILE A 210 26.14 9.27 -3.06
N ILE A 211 25.35 8.92 -2.04
CA ILE A 211 25.76 8.98 -0.63
C ILE A 211 26.96 8.06 -0.36
N CYS A 212 26.98 6.84 -0.91
CA CYS A 212 28.13 5.94 -0.74
C CYS A 212 29.39 6.48 -1.42
N LEU A 213 29.25 7.03 -2.63
CA LEU A 213 30.35 7.65 -3.37
C LEU A 213 30.90 8.89 -2.66
N ASP A 214 30.02 9.69 -2.04
CA ASP A 214 30.41 10.85 -1.22
C ASP A 214 31.35 10.41 -0.09
N VAL A 215 30.98 9.37 0.66
CA VAL A 215 31.81 8.83 1.76
C VAL A 215 33.16 8.34 1.28
N VAL A 216 33.20 7.61 0.15
CA VAL A 216 34.45 7.11 -0.43
C VAL A 216 35.32 8.28 -0.90
N SER A 217 34.72 9.26 -1.56
CA SER A 217 35.42 10.45 -2.04
C SER A 217 36.08 11.21 -0.89
N VAL A 218 35.36 11.38 0.23
CA VAL A 218 35.87 12.04 1.43
C VAL A 218 37.05 11.27 2.02
N ALA A 219 36.93 9.94 2.16
CA ALA A 219 38.00 9.10 2.66
C ALA A 219 39.27 9.21 1.81
N ILE A 220 39.13 9.19 0.48
CA ILE A 220 40.24 9.39 -0.45
C ILE A 220 40.87 10.77 -0.25
N THR A 221 40.07 11.85 -0.22
CA THR A 221 40.61 13.19 -0.03
C THR A 221 41.32 13.35 1.32
N SER A 222 40.82 12.74 2.39
CA SER A 222 41.47 12.83 3.71
C SER A 222 42.82 12.13 3.75
N GLU A 223 42.95 11.00 3.06
CA GLU A 223 44.20 10.24 3.01
C GLU A 223 45.26 10.97 2.19
N TYR A 224 44.89 11.42 0.99
CA TYR A 224 45.82 12.07 0.05
C TYR A 224 46.21 13.50 0.48
N ASN A 225 45.36 14.19 1.25
CA ASN A 225 45.72 15.49 1.83
C ASN A 225 46.92 15.42 2.79
N SER A 226 47.21 14.25 3.35
CA SER A 226 48.33 14.06 4.27
C SER A 226 49.69 13.83 3.59
N LEU A 227 49.68 13.43 2.31
CA LEU A 227 50.86 12.90 1.62
C LEU A 227 51.63 13.94 0.78
N ASP A 228 51.26 15.22 0.80
CA ASP A 228 51.80 16.30 -0.08
C ASP A 228 51.68 16.03 -1.61
N ASP A 229 51.19 14.85 -2.00
CA ASP A 229 50.90 14.38 -3.36
C ASP A 229 49.57 14.95 -3.93
N SER A 230 49.36 16.25 -3.70
CA SER A 230 48.25 17.04 -4.26
C SER A 230 48.16 17.00 -5.80
N LYS A 231 49.21 16.52 -6.48
CA LYS A 231 49.26 16.33 -7.94
C LYS A 231 48.76 14.97 -8.41
N SER A 232 48.38 14.07 -7.51
CA SER A 232 47.88 12.75 -7.91
C SER A 232 46.58 12.90 -8.70
N LEU A 233 46.48 12.18 -9.82
CA LEU A 233 45.29 12.14 -10.66
C LEU A 233 44.06 11.70 -9.85
N VAL A 234 44.25 10.78 -8.91
CA VAL A 234 43.21 10.25 -8.02
C VAL A 234 42.61 11.35 -7.14
N TYR A 235 43.44 12.22 -6.55
CA TYR A 235 42.96 13.34 -5.73
C TYR A 235 42.10 14.30 -6.55
N ASN A 236 42.56 14.69 -7.75
CA ASN A 236 41.80 15.58 -8.63
C ASN A 236 40.45 14.99 -9.05
N ILE A 237 40.40 13.68 -9.32
CA ILE A 237 39.14 12.98 -9.61
C ILE A 237 38.22 13.00 -8.38
N ALA A 238 38.73 12.71 -7.18
CA ALA A 238 37.94 12.71 -5.96
C ALA A 238 37.37 14.11 -5.67
N VAL A 239 38.17 15.17 -5.80
CA VAL A 239 37.69 16.57 -5.65
C VAL A 239 36.60 16.88 -6.66
N PHE A 240 36.76 16.48 -7.92
CA PHE A 240 35.75 16.68 -8.96
C PHE A 240 34.44 15.94 -8.67
N ILE A 241 34.53 14.68 -8.23
CA ILE A 241 33.37 13.87 -7.83
C ILE A 241 32.64 14.54 -6.67
N ASN A 242 33.35 14.95 -5.61
CA ASN A 242 32.77 15.61 -4.44
C ASN A 242 32.00 16.89 -4.84
N ARG A 243 32.60 17.72 -5.72
CA ARG A 243 31.94 18.93 -6.26
C ARG A 243 30.68 18.58 -7.05
N SER A 244 30.71 17.53 -7.87
CA SER A 244 29.55 17.09 -8.65
C SER A 244 28.42 16.55 -7.76
N ILE A 245 28.75 15.81 -6.71
CA ILE A 245 27.79 15.29 -5.72
C ILE A 245 27.04 16.44 -5.03
N LEU A 246 27.73 17.53 -4.69
CA LEU A 246 27.09 18.71 -4.10
C LEU A 246 25.99 19.29 -4.99
N PHE A 247 26.21 19.37 -6.31
CA PHE A 247 25.18 19.82 -7.25
C PHE A 247 24.00 18.84 -7.32
N ILE A 248 24.25 17.53 -7.24
CA ILE A 248 23.18 16.53 -7.21
C ILE A 248 22.29 16.73 -5.98
N TYR A 249 22.86 16.94 -4.79
CA TYR A 249 22.09 17.23 -3.57
C TYR A 249 21.30 18.55 -3.68
N LEU A 250 21.89 19.57 -4.30
CA LEU A 250 21.20 20.83 -4.55
C LEU A 250 19.97 20.61 -5.46
N PHE A 251 20.10 19.84 -6.54
CA PHE A 251 18.97 19.50 -7.41
C PHE A 251 17.91 18.66 -6.69
N GLU A 252 18.31 17.73 -5.82
CA GLU A 252 17.38 16.96 -5.00
C GLU A 252 16.53 17.88 -4.10
N ILE A 253 17.15 18.87 -3.44
CA ILE A 253 16.44 19.85 -2.61
C ILE A 253 15.47 20.67 -3.46
N ILE A 254 15.90 21.15 -4.63
CA ILE A 254 15.03 21.91 -5.55
C ILE A 254 13.82 21.07 -5.97
N PHE A 255 14.02 19.77 -6.27
CA PHE A 255 12.92 18.85 -6.57
C PHE A 255 11.97 18.69 -5.36
N LYS A 256 12.48 18.51 -4.15
CA LYS A 256 11.63 18.43 -2.94
C LYS A 256 10.82 19.73 -2.71
N TRP A 257 11.39 20.90 -3.01
CA TRP A 257 10.68 22.18 -2.93
C TRP A 257 9.55 22.29 -3.96
N ILE A 258 9.82 21.86 -5.19
CA ILE A 258 8.84 21.86 -6.28
C ILE A 258 7.65 20.96 -5.94
N GLU A 259 7.91 19.79 -5.35
CA GLU A 259 6.86 18.86 -4.91
C GLU A 259 5.96 19.50 -3.85
N ASN A 260 6.54 19.89 -2.72
CA ASN A 260 5.80 20.52 -1.63
C ASN A 260 6.70 21.36 -0.72
N PHE A 261 6.86 22.64 -1.09
CA PHE A 261 7.64 23.62 -0.33
C PHE A 261 7.26 23.71 1.15
N THR A 262 5.96 23.73 1.47
CA THR A 262 5.53 23.87 2.88
C THR A 262 5.84 22.61 3.69
N ASN A 263 5.57 21.42 3.15
CA ASN A 263 5.89 20.16 3.83
C ASN A 263 7.39 19.93 3.98
N PHE A 264 8.21 20.49 3.08
CA PHE A 264 9.66 20.43 3.19
C PHE A 264 10.15 20.95 4.54
N TRP A 265 9.67 22.12 4.96
CA TRP A 265 10.08 22.77 6.21
C TRP A 265 9.49 22.14 7.48
N TYR A 266 8.46 21.29 7.37
CA TYR A 266 7.95 20.53 8.52
C TYR A 266 8.79 19.27 8.82
N SER A 267 9.62 18.83 7.88
CA SER A 267 10.51 17.68 8.07
C SER A 267 11.86 18.14 8.60
N SER A 268 12.20 17.76 9.83
CA SER A 268 13.51 18.06 10.43
C SER A 268 14.68 17.50 9.62
N ALA A 269 14.48 16.37 8.94
CA ALA A 269 15.47 15.75 8.06
C ALA A 269 15.80 16.65 6.85
N ASN A 270 14.76 17.19 6.21
CA ASN A 270 14.91 18.04 5.04
C ASN A 270 15.56 19.39 5.38
N ILE A 271 15.20 19.99 6.52
CA ILE A 271 15.84 21.23 7.03
C ILE A 271 17.34 21.01 7.19
N LEU A 272 17.73 19.87 7.72
CA LEU A 272 19.10 19.54 8.02
C LEU A 272 19.92 19.27 6.74
N GLU A 273 19.37 18.51 5.79
CA GLU A 273 19.94 18.35 4.45
C GLU A 273 20.15 19.70 3.77
N PHE A 274 19.19 20.62 3.90
CA PHE A 274 19.29 21.98 3.37
C PHE A 274 20.45 22.75 4.00
N ILE A 275 20.52 22.83 5.34
CA ILE A 275 21.59 23.53 6.05
C ILE A 275 22.97 22.98 5.64
N LEU A 276 23.12 21.65 5.62
CA LEU A 276 24.38 21.00 5.23
C LEU A 276 24.76 21.32 3.79
N THR A 277 23.79 21.38 2.88
CA THR A 277 24.03 21.72 1.48
C THR A 277 24.41 23.19 1.32
N ILE A 278 23.78 24.11 2.05
CA ILE A 278 24.13 25.54 2.04
C ILE A 278 25.54 25.77 2.58
N ILE A 279 25.94 25.13 3.67
CA ILE A 279 27.31 25.26 4.21
C ILE A 279 28.34 24.71 3.21
N SER A 280 28.04 23.56 2.59
CA SER A 280 28.92 22.99 1.57
C SER A 280 29.04 23.91 0.34
N LEU A 281 27.93 24.52 -0.07
CA LEU A 281 27.88 25.47 -1.18
C LEU A 281 28.61 26.78 -0.86
N SER A 282 28.48 27.31 0.36
CA SER A 282 29.21 28.51 0.76
C SER A 282 30.72 28.28 0.72
N ASN A 283 31.18 27.11 1.17
CA ASN A 283 32.61 26.77 1.14
C ASN A 283 33.14 26.68 -0.30
N LEU A 284 32.38 26.07 -1.22
CA LEU A 284 32.72 26.03 -2.64
C LEU A 284 32.81 27.44 -3.25
N ILE A 285 31.85 28.31 -2.93
CA ILE A 285 31.85 29.69 -3.43
C ILE A 285 33.06 30.48 -2.88
N SER A 286 33.38 30.31 -1.60
CA SER A 286 34.57 30.93 -1.01
C SER A 286 35.86 30.45 -1.66
N GLU A 287 35.99 29.15 -1.95
CA GLU A 287 37.14 28.58 -2.66
C GLU A 287 37.31 29.21 -4.05
N ILE A 288 36.25 29.23 -4.87
CA ILE A 288 36.27 29.84 -6.21
C ILE A 288 36.59 31.34 -6.15
N TYR A 289 36.04 32.05 -5.18
CA TYR A 289 36.29 33.48 -5.00
C TYR A 289 37.76 33.77 -4.64
N ILE A 290 38.35 32.96 -3.76
CA ILE A 290 39.75 33.07 -3.35
C ILE A 290 40.69 32.78 -4.53
N ASP A 291 40.42 31.72 -5.30
CA ASP A 291 41.21 31.36 -6.49
C ASP A 291 41.22 32.48 -7.53
N THR A 292 40.07 33.14 -7.73
CA THR A 292 39.96 34.28 -8.65
C THR A 292 40.77 35.49 -8.20
N LYS A 293 40.89 35.70 -6.88
CA LYS A 293 41.55 36.87 -6.29
C LYS A 293 43.06 36.70 -6.12
N ASN A 294 43.53 35.47 -5.89
CA ASN A 294 44.88 35.21 -5.38
C ASN A 294 45.92 34.75 -6.41
N ASN A 295 45.81 35.23 -7.65
CA ASN A 295 46.95 35.22 -8.59
C ASN A 295 48.19 35.99 -8.09
N THR A 296 48.19 36.55 -6.87
CA THR A 296 49.27 37.36 -6.30
C THR A 296 49.79 36.95 -4.90
N SER A 297 49.22 35.95 -4.19
CA SER A 297 49.84 35.49 -2.92
C SER A 297 49.50 34.03 -2.54
N LEU A 298 50.49 33.15 -2.65
CA LEU A 298 50.33 31.69 -2.60
C LEU A 298 50.34 31.09 -1.18
N GLU A 299 50.86 31.81 -0.17
CA GLU A 299 51.08 31.27 1.19
C GLU A 299 49.89 31.40 2.14
N ILE A 300 49.14 32.51 2.09
CA ILE A 300 47.98 32.73 2.98
C ILE A 300 46.85 31.73 2.64
N ASN A 301 46.78 31.30 1.38
CA ASN A 301 45.79 30.34 0.89
C ASN A 301 45.92 28.95 1.52
N LYS A 302 47.15 28.43 1.70
CA LYS A 302 47.33 27.07 2.25
C LYS A 302 46.77 26.93 3.67
N LYS A 303 46.90 27.98 4.50
CA LYS A 303 46.43 27.94 5.89
C LYS A 303 44.92 28.07 6.00
N PHE A 304 44.29 28.89 5.14
CA PHE A 304 42.84 29.03 5.09
C PHE A 304 42.18 27.76 4.55
N HIS A 305 42.77 27.15 3.52
CA HIS A 305 42.27 25.91 2.93
C HIS A 305 42.27 24.73 3.91
N ASN A 306 43.33 24.58 4.72
CA ASN A 306 43.43 23.49 5.70
C ASN A 306 42.40 23.60 6.85
N ASN A 307 42.07 24.82 7.29
CA ASN A 307 41.07 25.00 8.35
C ASN A 307 39.65 24.72 7.84
N ASN A 308 39.31 25.21 6.64
CA ASN A 308 37.99 24.96 6.05
C ASN A 308 37.78 23.48 5.71
N GLN A 309 38.84 22.78 5.31
CA GLN A 309 38.79 21.34 5.01
C GLN A 309 38.38 20.51 6.25
N LYS A 310 38.93 20.86 7.42
CA LYS A 310 38.63 20.15 8.67
C LYS A 310 37.17 20.35 9.11
N GLU A 311 36.60 21.53 8.86
CA GLU A 311 35.18 21.80 9.12
C GLU A 311 34.27 21.05 8.14
N THR A 312 34.63 21.00 6.85
CA THR A 312 33.86 20.20 5.86
C THR A 312 33.88 18.72 6.18
N ASP A 313 35.01 18.16 6.60
CA ASP A 313 35.11 16.74 6.98
C ASP A 313 34.22 16.42 8.18
N THR A 314 34.12 17.35 9.14
CA THR A 314 33.27 17.20 10.32
C THR A 314 31.79 17.24 9.93
N LEU A 315 31.40 18.15 9.04
CA LEU A 315 30.04 18.25 8.52
C LEU A 315 29.64 17.04 7.65
N GLN A 316 30.57 16.51 6.86
CA GLN A 316 30.33 15.29 6.08
C GLN A 316 30.21 14.05 6.97
N ARG A 317 30.97 13.96 8.07
CA ARG A 317 30.77 12.90 9.09
C ARG A 317 29.40 13.00 9.76
N ILE A 318 28.91 14.21 10.03
CA ILE A 318 27.56 14.44 10.55
C ILE A 318 26.51 14.01 9.51
N ARG A 319 26.69 14.38 8.23
CA ARG A 319 25.83 13.95 7.12
C ARG A 319 25.81 12.42 6.99
N PHE A 320 26.97 11.76 7.10
CA PHE A 320 27.07 10.30 7.09
C PHE A 320 26.36 9.68 8.28
N SER A 321 26.61 10.16 9.50
CA SER A 321 25.94 9.68 10.71
C SER A 321 24.42 9.82 10.61
N GLN A 322 23.93 10.86 9.92
CA GLN A 322 22.51 11.08 9.70
C GLN A 322 21.94 10.20 8.60
N ASN A 323 22.63 10.03 7.48
CA ASN A 323 22.20 9.09 6.45
C ASN A 323 22.17 7.66 7.02
N VAL A 324 23.12 7.32 7.88
CA VAL A 324 23.15 6.04 8.62
C VAL A 324 22.04 5.97 9.68
N SER A 325 21.68 7.08 10.36
CA SER A 325 20.56 7.10 11.31
C SER A 325 19.19 7.12 10.62
N PHE A 326 19.09 7.65 9.40
CA PHE A 326 17.94 7.52 8.50
C PHE A 326 17.80 6.08 8.01
N ILE A 327 18.93 5.40 7.77
CA ILE A 327 18.99 3.96 7.48
C ILE A 327 18.73 3.14 8.75
N ALA A 328 18.90 3.71 9.96
CA ALA A 328 18.46 3.10 11.21
C ALA A 328 16.94 3.18 11.29
N LYS A 329 16.29 2.40 10.41
CA LYS A 329 14.84 2.19 10.39
C LYS A 329 14.36 1.99 11.82
N PRO A 330 13.24 2.62 12.20
CA PRO A 330 12.70 2.50 13.53
C PRO A 330 12.62 1.02 13.93
N LYS A 331 13.11 0.72 15.13
CA LYS A 331 13.09 -0.64 15.67
C LYS A 331 11.67 -1.20 15.60
N CYS A 332 11.56 -2.50 15.31
CA CYS A 332 10.29 -3.21 15.40
C CYS A 332 9.63 -2.92 16.76
N PRO A 333 8.42 -2.34 16.80
CA PRO A 333 7.77 -1.97 18.05
C PRO A 333 7.19 -3.18 18.79
N ILE A 334 7.19 -4.36 18.16
CA ILE A 334 6.75 -5.60 18.77
C ILE A 334 7.85 -6.14 19.70
N LYS A 335 7.49 -6.34 20.96
CA LYS A 335 8.37 -6.89 22.00
C LYS A 335 7.75 -8.13 22.60
N VAL A 336 8.60 -9.06 23.02
CA VAL A 336 8.19 -10.22 23.83
C VAL A 336 7.77 -9.69 25.19
N PHE A 337 6.51 -9.93 25.57
CA PHE A 337 6.02 -9.69 26.91
C PHE A 337 6.50 -10.83 27.82
N LYS A 338 7.21 -10.49 28.90
CA LYS A 338 7.68 -11.48 29.87
C LYS A 338 6.51 -11.82 30.79
N SER A 339 5.84 -12.93 30.51
CA SER A 339 4.69 -13.38 31.28
C SER A 339 5.07 -13.88 32.67
N SER A 340 4.19 -13.63 33.63
CA SER A 340 4.17 -14.25 34.95
C SER A 340 3.61 -15.69 34.89
N LYS A 341 3.54 -16.35 36.06
CA LYS A 341 2.96 -17.69 36.22
C LYS A 341 1.48 -17.81 35.81
N TYR A 342 0.76 -16.70 35.67
CA TYR A 342 -0.67 -16.69 35.32
C TYR A 342 -0.95 -16.56 33.82
N ILE A 343 0.07 -16.21 33.03
CA ILE A 343 -0.02 -16.16 31.56
C ILE A 343 0.95 -17.19 31.01
N ILE A 344 0.41 -18.31 30.54
CA ILE A 344 1.15 -19.49 30.08
C ILE A 344 0.92 -19.72 28.59
N GLY A 345 1.60 -20.71 28.00
CA GLY A 345 1.45 -21.07 26.58
C GLY A 345 2.51 -20.43 25.68
N ASP A 346 2.11 -20.00 24.49
CA ASP A 346 3.01 -19.45 23.49
C ASP A 346 3.60 -18.09 23.90
N LYS A 347 4.73 -17.72 23.27
CA LYS A 347 5.35 -16.41 23.48
C LYS A 347 4.38 -15.30 23.11
N LEU A 348 4.12 -14.43 24.07
CA LEU A 348 3.24 -13.27 23.89
C LEU A 348 4.02 -12.11 23.27
N LEU A 349 3.85 -11.91 21.96
CA LEU A 349 4.45 -10.83 21.17
C LEU A 349 3.42 -9.69 21.04
N LEU A 350 3.74 -8.54 21.61
CA LEU A 350 2.83 -7.40 21.68
C LEU A 350 3.52 -6.11 21.25
N HIS A 351 2.75 -5.18 20.73
CA HIS A 351 3.19 -3.81 20.50
C HIS A 351 3.57 -3.14 21.81
N GLU A 352 4.65 -2.36 21.84
CA GLU A 352 5.19 -1.72 23.04
C GLU A 352 4.11 -0.96 23.84
N ASN A 353 3.29 -0.15 23.17
CA ASN A 353 2.20 0.60 23.82
C ASN A 353 1.09 -0.28 24.42
N PHE A 354 1.00 -1.55 24.02
CA PHE A 354 0.01 -2.49 24.53
C PHE A 354 0.53 -3.27 25.75
N HIS A 355 1.85 -3.28 26.01
CA HIS A 355 2.44 -3.95 27.18
C HIS A 355 1.85 -3.43 28.50
N ASP A 356 1.70 -2.11 28.62
CA ASP A 356 1.20 -1.47 29.84
C ASP A 356 -0.28 -1.81 30.13
N ARG A 357 -1.04 -2.18 29.10
CA ARG A 357 -2.43 -2.63 29.24
C ARG A 357 -2.56 -4.10 29.61
N VAL A 358 -1.59 -4.92 29.19
CA VAL A 358 -1.58 -6.36 29.49
C VAL A 358 -0.99 -6.65 30.86
N LYS A 359 0.00 -5.89 31.33
CA LYS A 359 0.62 -6.09 32.65
C LYS A 359 -0.38 -6.19 33.81
N PRO A 360 -1.41 -5.33 33.90
CA PRO A 360 -2.38 -5.41 34.98
C PRO A 360 -3.32 -6.63 34.89
N LEU A 361 -3.41 -7.30 33.74
CA LEU A 361 -4.20 -8.53 33.59
C LEU A 361 -3.63 -9.69 34.41
N GLU A 362 -2.34 -9.70 34.71
CA GLU A 362 -1.73 -10.74 35.54
C GLU A 362 -2.33 -10.74 36.96
N ASN A 363 -2.59 -9.55 37.50
CA ASN A 363 -3.25 -9.39 38.79
C ASN A 363 -4.71 -9.81 38.71
N VAL A 364 -5.41 -9.45 37.62
CA VAL A 364 -6.81 -9.87 37.41
C VAL A 364 -6.91 -11.40 37.30
N ALA A 365 -6.00 -12.03 36.55
CA ALA A 365 -5.93 -13.49 36.41
C ALA A 365 -5.71 -14.16 37.76
N LYS A 366 -4.78 -13.63 38.56
CA LYS A 366 -4.51 -14.07 39.92
C LYS A 366 -5.73 -13.95 40.83
N ASP A 367 -6.37 -12.79 40.85
CA ASP A 367 -7.50 -12.50 41.74
C ASP A 367 -8.71 -13.37 41.39
N CYS A 368 -8.91 -13.64 40.09
CA CYS A 368 -9.97 -14.51 39.59
C CYS A 368 -9.59 -16.00 39.53
N ARG A 369 -8.39 -16.38 39.99
CA ARG A 369 -7.88 -17.77 40.02
C ARG A 369 -7.93 -18.48 38.66
N VAL A 370 -7.59 -17.76 37.59
CA VAL A 370 -7.48 -18.29 36.23
C VAL A 370 -6.07 -18.18 35.70
N HIS A 371 -5.71 -19.11 34.81
CA HIS A 371 -4.54 -19.02 33.95
C HIS A 371 -4.99 -18.68 32.53
N LEU A 372 -4.35 -17.68 31.92
CA LEU A 372 -4.51 -17.41 30.49
C LEU A 372 -3.51 -18.24 29.70
N TYR A 373 -4.00 -19.19 28.93
CA TYR A 373 -3.20 -19.95 27.97
C TYR A 373 -3.19 -19.22 26.63
N ILE A 374 -2.06 -18.62 26.26
CA ILE A 374 -1.87 -17.91 25.00
C ILE A 374 -1.73 -18.92 23.86
N LYS A 375 -2.60 -18.81 22.86
CA LYS A 375 -2.57 -19.63 21.63
C LYS A 375 -1.93 -18.94 20.44
N GLY A 376 -1.96 -17.61 20.46
CA GLY A 376 -1.53 -16.80 19.34
C GLY A 376 -1.38 -15.36 19.76
N SER A 377 -0.37 -14.70 19.21
CA SER A 377 -0.16 -13.26 19.36
C SER A 377 0.40 -12.73 18.04
N TYR A 378 1.04 -11.56 18.03
CA TYR A 378 1.58 -10.98 16.80
C TYR A 378 2.31 -12.01 15.93
N TYR A 379 1.95 -12.02 14.65
CA TYR A 379 2.61 -12.81 13.63
C TYR A 379 3.00 -11.94 12.43
N GLN A 380 4.07 -12.36 11.76
CA GLN A 380 4.64 -11.62 10.64
C GLN A 380 4.04 -12.12 9.32
N LEU A 381 3.51 -11.19 8.53
CA LEU A 381 3.02 -11.48 7.19
C LEU A 381 4.18 -11.74 6.22
N LYS A 382 3.94 -12.52 5.17
CA LYS A 382 4.90 -12.65 4.06
C LYS A 382 5.00 -11.34 3.30
N ASP A 383 3.85 -10.75 2.97
CA ASP A 383 3.73 -9.44 2.35
C ASP A 383 3.02 -8.47 3.32
N PRO A 384 3.65 -7.35 3.73
CA PRO A 384 3.00 -6.33 4.56
C PRO A 384 1.69 -5.79 3.98
N ALA A 385 1.54 -5.78 2.65
CA ALA A 385 0.33 -5.30 1.97
C ALA A 385 -0.80 -6.35 1.95
N GLN A 386 -0.53 -7.61 2.32
CA GLN A 386 -1.51 -8.68 2.31
C GLN A 386 -2.75 -8.31 3.13
N GLN A 387 -3.93 -8.58 2.56
CA GLN A 387 -5.19 -8.39 3.27
C GLN A 387 -5.30 -9.40 4.42
N VAL A 388 -5.81 -8.93 5.55
CA VAL A 388 -5.98 -9.72 6.78
C VAL A 388 -7.45 -9.71 7.13
N LEU A 389 -7.95 -10.85 7.63
CA LEU A 389 -9.31 -10.95 8.14
C LEU A 389 -9.54 -9.94 9.27
N VAL A 390 -10.72 -9.33 9.29
CA VAL A 390 -11.10 -8.34 10.32
C VAL A 390 -10.98 -8.92 11.73
N SER A 391 -11.25 -10.22 11.89
CA SER A 391 -11.11 -10.97 13.15
C SER A 391 -9.68 -11.10 13.68
N GLU A 392 -8.68 -10.84 12.85
CA GLU A 392 -7.26 -10.95 13.19
C GLU A 392 -6.53 -9.60 13.19
N ALA A 393 -7.26 -8.51 12.91
CA ALA A 393 -6.67 -7.20 12.70
C ALA A 393 -5.79 -6.76 13.88
N ASP A 394 -6.31 -6.88 15.10
CA ASP A 394 -5.58 -6.50 16.32
C ASP A 394 -4.35 -7.38 16.57
N ILE A 395 -4.39 -8.66 16.19
CA ILE A 395 -3.28 -9.60 16.37
C ILE A 395 -2.13 -9.20 15.44
N VAL A 396 -2.40 -8.90 14.17
CA VAL A 396 -1.38 -8.57 13.16
C VAL A 396 -0.63 -7.28 13.47
N ILE A 397 -1.23 -6.36 14.23
CA ILE A 397 -0.57 -5.14 14.69
C ILE A 397 0.00 -5.26 16.11
N GLY A 398 -0.21 -6.39 16.79
CA GLY A 398 0.26 -6.65 18.15
C GLY A 398 -0.53 -5.94 19.25
N HIS A 399 -1.75 -5.51 18.96
CA HIS A 399 -2.70 -4.90 19.90
C HIS A 399 -3.76 -5.89 20.41
N GLY A 400 -3.57 -7.19 20.15
CA GLY A 400 -4.42 -8.25 20.67
C GLY A 400 -3.74 -9.60 20.64
N PHE A 401 -4.33 -10.56 21.34
CA PHE A 401 -3.85 -11.94 21.40
C PHE A 401 -5.02 -12.92 21.56
N GLN A 402 -4.79 -14.16 21.11
CA GLN A 402 -5.69 -15.29 21.25
C GLN A 402 -5.38 -16.07 22.52
N PHE A 403 -6.41 -16.45 23.26
CA PHE A 403 -6.24 -17.11 24.55
C PHE A 403 -7.37 -18.11 24.89
N GLU A 404 -7.11 -18.98 25.86
CA GLU A 404 -8.08 -19.83 26.53
C GLU A 404 -7.89 -19.74 28.05
N PHE A 405 -8.94 -20.01 28.81
CA PHE A 405 -8.86 -20.06 30.27
C PHE A 405 -8.58 -21.47 30.76
N ARG A 406 -7.64 -21.57 31.70
CA ARG A 406 -7.33 -22.78 32.43
C ARG A 406 -7.38 -22.54 33.94
N ASP A 407 -7.60 -23.60 34.70
CA ASP A 407 -7.58 -23.54 36.16
C ASP A 407 -6.14 -23.65 36.71
N GLU A 408 -6.00 -23.67 38.03
CA GLU A 408 -4.71 -23.83 38.72
C GLU A 408 -4.04 -25.18 38.44
N LYS A 409 -4.82 -26.20 38.08
CA LYS A 409 -4.37 -27.55 37.69
C LYS A 409 -4.13 -27.67 36.18
N ASN A 410 -4.19 -26.55 35.45
CA ASN A 410 -4.05 -26.47 34.00
C ASN A 410 -5.16 -27.19 33.20
N ALA A 411 -6.29 -27.52 33.83
CA ALA A 411 -7.48 -28.03 33.18
C ALA A 411 -8.21 -26.91 32.42
N LEU A 412 -8.81 -27.23 31.28
CA LEU A 412 -9.52 -26.26 30.45
C LEU A 412 -10.80 -25.79 31.15
N LEU A 413 -10.89 -24.50 31.45
CA LEU A 413 -12.12 -23.88 31.96
C LEU A 413 -13.01 -23.40 30.82
N CYS A 414 -12.46 -22.62 29.89
CA CYS A 414 -13.26 -22.01 28.84
C CYS A 414 -12.39 -21.72 27.60
N ASN A 415 -12.77 -22.30 26.47
CA ASN A 415 -12.17 -22.04 25.16
C ASN A 415 -13.03 -21.10 24.32
N LYS A 416 -12.66 -20.88 23.05
CA LYS A 416 -13.42 -20.08 22.08
C LYS A 416 -14.92 -20.40 22.04
N ILE A 417 -15.30 -21.68 22.08
CA ILE A 417 -16.71 -22.10 22.00
C ILE A 417 -17.45 -21.65 23.26
N CYS A 418 -16.87 -21.87 24.44
CA CYS A 418 -17.42 -21.40 25.70
C CYS A 418 -17.52 -19.87 25.75
N LEU A 419 -16.47 -19.15 25.33
CA LEU A 419 -16.44 -17.69 25.31
C LEU A 419 -17.51 -17.11 24.38
N SER A 420 -17.85 -17.79 23.29
CA SER A 420 -18.88 -17.32 22.35
C SER A 420 -20.31 -17.34 22.92
N LYS A 421 -20.55 -18.02 24.06
CA LYS A 421 -21.86 -18.09 24.70
C LYS A 421 -22.12 -16.83 25.54
N ASN A 422 -23.34 -16.31 25.49
CA ASN A 422 -23.80 -15.21 26.32
C ASN A 422 -25.15 -15.58 26.96
N PRO A 423 -25.28 -15.68 28.30
CA PRO A 423 -24.27 -15.40 29.32
C PRO A 423 -23.18 -16.48 29.47
N MET A 424 -22.07 -16.13 30.13
CA MET A 424 -21.04 -17.09 30.56
C MET A 424 -21.34 -17.57 31.99
N ASP A 425 -21.39 -18.89 32.15
CA ASP A 425 -21.80 -19.53 33.41
C ASP A 425 -20.64 -19.73 34.41
N ILE A 426 -19.38 -19.57 33.96
CA ILE A 426 -18.19 -19.85 34.78
C ILE A 426 -17.79 -18.58 35.56
N PRO A 427 -17.91 -18.55 36.90
CA PRO A 427 -17.69 -17.34 37.71
C PRO A 427 -16.29 -16.74 37.57
N GLU A 428 -15.26 -17.59 37.52
CA GLU A 428 -13.85 -17.20 37.42
C GLU A 428 -13.55 -16.50 36.08
N VAL A 429 -14.11 -17.04 34.99
CA VAL A 429 -14.00 -16.46 33.65
C VAL A 429 -14.72 -15.11 33.58
N LYS A 430 -15.92 -15.04 34.15
CA LYS A 430 -16.70 -13.80 34.23
C LYS A 430 -15.98 -12.72 35.04
N CYS A 431 -15.39 -13.10 36.18
CA CYS A 431 -14.54 -12.23 36.99
C CYS A 431 -13.40 -11.64 36.15
N PHE A 432 -12.68 -12.49 35.40
CA PHE A 432 -11.54 -12.04 34.61
C PHE A 432 -11.97 -11.09 33.49
N LEU A 433 -12.99 -11.45 32.71
CA LEU A 433 -13.44 -10.65 31.58
C LEU A 433 -13.93 -9.27 32.03
N GLN A 434 -14.66 -9.20 33.14
CA GLN A 434 -15.07 -7.91 33.71
C GLN A 434 -13.86 -7.10 34.17
N GLY A 435 -12.88 -7.74 34.82
CA GLY A 435 -11.63 -7.10 35.22
C GLY A 435 -10.83 -6.57 34.03
N ALA A 436 -10.77 -7.31 32.92
CA ALA A 436 -10.11 -6.88 31.68
C ALA A 436 -10.84 -5.69 31.03
N ILE A 437 -12.17 -5.73 30.96
CA ILE A 437 -13.00 -4.62 30.43
C ILE A 437 -12.80 -3.35 31.26
N ASN A 438 -12.77 -3.48 32.59
CA ASN A 438 -12.52 -2.36 33.50
C ASN A 438 -11.13 -1.73 33.32
N ARG A 439 -10.21 -2.40 32.60
CA ARG A 439 -8.87 -1.89 32.24
C ARG A 439 -8.79 -1.41 30.79
N GLY A 440 -9.93 -1.22 30.13
CA GLY A 440 -10.02 -0.67 28.79
C GLY A 440 -9.64 -1.67 27.68
N LEU A 441 -9.78 -2.96 27.97
CA LEU A 441 -9.66 -4.00 26.95
C LEU A 441 -11.04 -4.39 26.43
N THR A 442 -11.10 -4.68 25.15
CA THR A 442 -12.29 -5.12 24.45
C THR A 442 -12.14 -6.57 24.07
N TRP A 443 -13.22 -7.31 24.31
CA TRP A 443 -13.36 -8.68 23.89
C TRP A 443 -14.02 -8.72 22.49
N SER A 444 -13.40 -9.42 21.55
CA SER A 444 -13.86 -9.41 20.16
C SER A 444 -15.12 -10.27 19.98
N ARG A 445 -16.18 -9.67 19.43
CA ARG A 445 -17.42 -10.38 19.07
C ARG A 445 -17.26 -11.29 17.86
N LEU A 446 -16.34 -10.96 16.96
CA LEU A 446 -16.07 -11.74 15.75
C LEU A 446 -15.18 -12.95 16.05
N ASN A 447 -14.35 -12.85 17.08
CA ASN A 447 -13.46 -13.91 17.50
C ASN A 447 -13.41 -13.97 19.03
N ALA A 448 -14.27 -14.81 19.61
CA ALA A 448 -14.50 -14.89 21.05
C ALA A 448 -13.27 -15.27 21.89
N ASP A 449 -12.18 -15.74 21.29
CA ASP A 449 -10.92 -16.01 21.97
C ASP A 449 -9.90 -14.87 21.82
N VAL A 450 -10.28 -13.71 21.29
CA VAL A 450 -9.39 -12.54 21.12
C VAL A 450 -9.71 -11.43 22.11
N LEU A 451 -8.68 -10.99 22.84
CA LEU A 451 -8.70 -9.80 23.68
C LEU A 451 -7.78 -8.74 23.06
N SER A 452 -8.27 -7.52 22.92
CA SER A 452 -7.53 -6.39 22.34
C SER A 452 -7.84 -5.08 23.05
N ASP A 453 -7.20 -3.97 22.67
CA ASP A 453 -7.56 -2.63 23.16
C ASP A 453 -8.57 -1.89 22.26
N GLY A 454 -9.06 -2.52 21.18
CA GLY A 454 -10.03 -1.95 20.26
C GLY A 454 -9.46 -0.83 19.37
N THR A 455 -8.13 -0.65 19.31
CA THR A 455 -7.48 0.42 18.52
C THR A 455 -7.89 0.40 17.04
N TYR A 456 -8.19 -0.77 16.49
CA TYR A 456 -8.57 -0.94 15.08
C TYR A 456 -9.97 -0.38 14.71
N ALA A 457 -10.90 -0.28 15.67
CA ALA A 457 -12.33 -0.20 15.36
C ALA A 457 -12.80 1.11 14.66
N SER A 458 -11.97 2.15 14.57
CA SER A 458 -12.44 3.49 14.14
C SER A 458 -12.05 3.91 12.71
N ASN A 459 -10.99 3.35 12.10
CA ASN A 459 -10.52 3.78 10.78
C ASN A 459 -9.73 2.70 10.01
N MET A 460 -10.35 2.11 8.99
CA MET A 460 -9.73 1.07 8.16
C MET A 460 -8.51 1.57 7.36
N GLY A 461 -8.52 2.82 6.91
CA GLY A 461 -7.38 3.42 6.21
C GLY A 461 -6.18 3.62 7.13
N GLY A 462 -6.43 4.15 8.33
CA GLY A 462 -5.41 4.30 9.37
C GLY A 462 -4.82 2.96 9.82
N TYR A 463 -5.66 1.95 9.94
CA TYR A 463 -5.21 0.58 10.23
C TYR A 463 -4.29 0.02 9.15
N GLN A 464 -4.65 0.10 7.88
CA GLN A 464 -3.83 -0.49 6.82
C GLN A 464 -2.44 0.18 6.77
N ALA A 465 -2.38 1.50 6.99
CA ALA A 465 -1.13 2.22 7.12
C ALA A 465 -0.30 1.74 8.33
N LEU A 466 -0.92 1.66 9.51
CA LEU A 466 -0.26 1.19 10.75
C LEU A 466 0.23 -0.25 10.63
N LYS A 467 -0.60 -1.14 10.10
CA LYS A 467 -0.28 -2.55 9.84
C LYS A 467 0.92 -2.67 8.91
N THR A 468 0.89 -1.98 7.77
CA THR A 468 1.97 -2.01 6.78
C THR A 468 3.28 -1.48 7.38
N ASP A 469 3.21 -0.40 8.16
CA ASP A 469 4.36 0.18 8.85
C ASP A 469 4.98 -0.80 9.86
N ILE A 470 4.19 -1.35 10.79
CA ILE A 470 4.66 -2.32 11.80
C ILE A 470 5.25 -3.55 11.13
N GLN A 471 4.55 -4.15 10.17
CA GLN A 471 5.01 -5.34 9.45
C GLN A 471 6.33 -5.09 8.72
N THR A 472 6.44 -3.95 8.02
CA THR A 472 7.67 -3.55 7.31
C THR A 472 8.84 -3.35 8.27
N ARG A 473 8.64 -2.65 9.40
CA ARG A 473 9.69 -2.44 10.41
C ARG A 473 10.19 -3.77 10.99
N CYS A 474 9.27 -4.67 11.32
CA CYS A 474 9.60 -5.97 11.89
C CYS A 474 10.25 -6.94 10.88
N GLN A 475 9.91 -6.85 9.59
CA GLN A 475 10.62 -7.62 8.54
C GLN A 475 12.06 -7.16 8.36
N ASN A 476 12.28 -5.83 8.33
CA ASN A 476 13.62 -5.27 8.20
C ASN A 476 14.54 -5.64 9.38
N GLU A 477 14.03 -5.67 10.61
CA GLU A 477 14.79 -6.10 11.78
C GLU A 477 15.25 -7.57 11.68
N LYS A 478 14.40 -8.45 11.15
CA LYS A 478 14.75 -9.86 10.93
C LYS A 478 15.90 -9.98 9.92
N LEU A 479 15.80 -9.27 8.80
CA LEU A 479 16.84 -9.24 7.76
C LEU A 479 18.15 -8.66 8.32
N LYS A 480 18.07 -7.56 9.07
CA LYS A 480 19.23 -6.93 9.72
C LYS A 480 19.94 -7.89 10.66
N ARG A 481 19.21 -8.66 11.48
CA ARG A 481 19.80 -9.67 12.36
C ARG A 481 20.45 -10.81 11.59
N GLN A 482 19.87 -11.23 10.47
CA GLN A 482 20.47 -12.24 9.60
C GLN A 482 21.78 -11.73 8.98
N LEU A 483 21.77 -10.51 8.42
CA LEU A 483 22.96 -9.88 7.86
C LEU A 483 24.07 -9.71 8.91
N LEU A 484 23.74 -9.23 10.11
CA LEU A 484 24.70 -9.08 11.20
C LEU A 484 25.32 -10.42 11.64
N ARG A 485 24.56 -11.52 11.59
CA ARG A 485 25.13 -12.86 11.86
C ARG A 485 26.12 -13.28 10.77
N VAL A 486 25.81 -13.00 9.51
CA VAL A 486 26.72 -13.30 8.38
C VAL A 486 27.99 -12.46 8.49
N LEU A 487 27.87 -11.15 8.69
CA LEU A 487 29.01 -10.25 8.88
C LEU A 487 29.90 -10.68 10.06
N ARG A 488 29.28 -11.07 11.19
CA ARG A 488 30.03 -11.56 12.35
C ARG A 488 30.79 -12.85 12.03
N LYS A 489 30.17 -13.80 11.32
CA LYS A 489 30.84 -15.04 10.90
C LYS A 489 32.04 -14.75 9.99
N MET A 490 31.90 -13.86 9.00
CA MET A 490 33.01 -13.49 8.12
C MET A 490 34.17 -12.86 8.88
N HIS A 491 33.89 -11.95 9.81
CA HIS A 491 34.92 -11.33 10.65
C HIS A 491 35.58 -12.34 11.62
N GLU A 492 34.84 -13.33 12.12
CA GLU A 492 35.40 -14.43 12.92
C GLU A 492 36.28 -15.38 12.09
N GLU A 493 35.96 -15.59 10.80
CA GLU A 493 36.77 -16.38 9.87
C GLU A 493 38.04 -15.63 9.45
N GLU A 494 37.98 -14.31 9.27
CA GLU A 494 39.13 -13.46 8.96
C GLU A 494 40.14 -13.47 10.10
N LYS A 495 39.69 -13.38 11.36
CA LYS A 495 40.56 -13.47 12.55
C LYS A 495 41.28 -14.81 12.74
N LYS A 496 40.83 -15.87 12.05
CA LYS A 496 41.47 -17.19 12.11
C LYS A 496 42.56 -17.38 11.07
N LYS A 497 42.64 -16.50 10.06
CA LYS A 497 43.72 -16.45 9.08
C LYS A 497 44.83 -15.57 9.63
#